data_AF-A0A1G3Z864-F1
#
_entry.id   AF-A0A1G3Z864-F1
#
_cell.length_a   1.000
_cell.length_b   1.000
_cell.length_c   1.000
_cell.angle_alpha   90.00
_cell.angle_beta   90.00
_cell.angle_gamma   90.00
#
_symmetry.space_group_name_H-M   'P 1'
#
loop_
_entity.id
_entity.type
_entity.pdbx_description
1 polymer ?
#
loop_
_entity_poly.entity_id
_entity_poly.type
_entity_poly.pdbx_seq_one_letter_code
_entity_poly.pdbx_strand_id
1 'polypeptide(L)' 'MPKAYGIETRERVLKQVSDGVNVSEVAKAFGVGVKTVYRWIERAAEGQLAPYKQAPKGPWKNRSA' A
#
# COMPACT_ATOMS: atom_id res chain seq x y z
N MET A 1 5.70 -14.06 5.70
CA MET A 1 4.24 -13.78 5.80
C MET A 1 3.97 -12.39 5.23
N PRO A 2 3.01 -12.19 4.31
CA PRO A 2 2.68 -10.85 3.85
C PRO A 2 1.90 -10.12 4.96
N LYS A 3 2.53 -9.17 5.64
CA LYS A 3 1.86 -8.30 6.61
C LYS A 3 0.91 -7.37 5.85
N ALA A 4 -0.39 -7.47 6.15
CA ALA A 4 -1.34 -6.47 5.71
C ALA A 4 -1.03 -5.17 6.48
N TYR A 5 -0.37 -4.21 5.83
CA TYR A 5 -0.15 -2.90 6.42
C TYR A 5 -1.49 -2.21 6.65
N GLY A 6 -1.77 -1.88 7.90
CA GLY A 6 -2.96 -1.13 8.31
C GLY A 6 -3.03 0.23 7.63
N ILE A 7 -4.23 0.77 7.51
CA ILE A 7 -4.49 2.12 6.97
C ILE A 7 -3.63 3.16 7.71
N GLU A 8 -3.59 3.06 9.04
CA GLU A 8 -2.80 3.92 9.91
C GLU A 8 -1.31 3.99 9.54
N THR A 9 -0.74 2.88 9.08
CA THR A 9 0.68 2.81 8.71
C THR A 9 0.91 3.60 7.42
N ARG A 10 -0.02 3.51 6.47
CA ARG A 10 0.09 4.22 5.18
C ARG A 10 -0.06 5.71 5.38
N GLU A 11 -1.02 6.12 6.20
CA GLU A 11 -1.24 7.54 6.52
C GLU A 11 -0.02 8.15 7.19
N ARG A 12 0.59 7.45 8.15
CA ARG A 12 1.83 7.91 8.80
C ARG A 12 3.01 8.02 7.83
N VAL A 13 3.16 7.03 6.94
CA VAL A 13 4.20 7.05 5.90
C VAL A 13 4.00 8.24 4.97
N LEU A 14 2.79 8.45 4.48
CA LEU A 14 2.48 9.56 3.58
C LEU A 14 2.63 10.92 4.25
N LYS A 15 2.27 11.03 5.53
CA LYS A 15 2.50 12.25 6.31
C LYS A 15 3.99 12.58 6.41
N GLN A 16 4.85 11.61 6.73
CA GLN A 16 6.30 11.85 6.79
C GLN A 16 6.91 12.21 5.44
N VAL A 17 6.46 11.56 4.36
CA VAL A 17 6.90 11.93 3.01
C VAL A 17 6.44 13.34 2.64
N SER A 18 5.22 13.73 3.00
CA SER A 18 4.70 15.08 2.80
C SER A 18 5.43 16.14 3.63
N ASP A 19 5.95 15.75 4.80
CA ASP A 19 6.79 16.59 5.67
C ASP A 19 8.22 16.79 5.10
N GLY A 20 8.54 16.12 3.98
CA GLY A 20 9.83 16.21 3.30
C GLY A 20 10.83 15.14 3.71
N VAL A 21 10.43 14.16 4.55
CA VAL A 21 11.29 13.03 4.91
C VAL A 21 11.51 12.13 3.69
N ASN A 22 12.77 11.71 3.48
CA ASN A 22 13.12 10.89 2.32
C ASN A 22 12.40 9.54 2.34
N VAL A 23 11.81 9.16 1.21
CA VAL A 23 11.05 7.91 1.02
C VAL A 23 11.85 6.67 1.46
N SER A 24 13.16 6.64 1.25
CA SER A 24 14.01 5.50 1.64
C SER A 24 14.15 5.36 3.16
N GLU A 25 14.24 6.47 3.88
CA GLU A 25 14.35 6.51 5.34
C GLU A 25 13.00 6.18 5.99
N VAL A 26 11.92 6.74 5.47
CA VAL A 26 10.55 6.37 5.87
C VAL A 26 10.32 4.87 5.62
N ALA A 27 10.73 4.34 4.47
CA ALA A 27 10.55 2.94 4.17
C ALA A 27 11.26 2.02 5.18
N LYS A 28 12.51 2.34 5.53
CA LYS A 28 13.27 1.62 6.58
C LYS A 28 12.60 1.73 7.95
N ALA A 29 12.20 2.94 8.34
CA ALA A 29 11.59 3.20 9.65
C ALA A 29 10.29 2.40 9.86
N PHE A 30 9.51 2.21 8.79
CA PHE A 30 8.24 1.47 8.84
C PHE A 30 8.35 0.00 8.39
N GLY A 31 9.55 -0.46 8.01
CA GLY A 31 9.76 -1.84 7.53
C GLY A 31 8.95 -2.17 6.28
N VAL A 32 8.79 -1.19 5.38
CA VAL A 32 8.10 -1.32 4.09
C VAL A 32 9.11 -1.20 2.95
N GLY A 33 8.80 -1.80 1.80
CA GLY A 33 9.64 -1.62 0.62
C GLY A 33 9.52 -0.19 0.08
N VAL A 34 10.62 0.38 -0.42
CA VAL A 34 10.62 1.71 -1.04
C VAL A 34 9.60 1.80 -2.18
N LYS A 35 9.52 0.76 -3.03
CA LYS A 35 8.50 0.64 -4.10
C LYS A 35 7.07 0.62 -3.55
N THR A 36 6.85 0.07 -2.35
CA THR A 36 5.53 0.06 -1.70
C THR A 36 5.13 1.48 -1.30
N VAL A 37 6.07 2.28 -0.81
CA VAL A 37 5.81 3.69 -0.47
C VAL A 37 5.48 4.50 -1.71
N TYR A 38 6.26 4.38 -2.80
CA TYR A 38 5.91 5.02 -4.08
C TYR A 38 4.52 4.65 -4.56
N ARG A 39 4.16 3.36 -4.51
CA ARG A 39 2.81 2.89 -4.86
C ARG A 39 1.72 3.49 -3.98
N TRP A 40 2.01 3.76 -2.70
CA TRP A 40 1.07 4.45 -1.82
C TRP A 40 0.94 5.92 -2.16
N ILE A 41 2.03 6.60 -2.54
CA ILE A 41 2.02 8.00 -2.99
C ILE A 41 1.18 8.15 -4.26
N GLU A 42 1.42 7.30 -5.27
CA GLU A 42 0.65 7.31 -6.52
C GLU A 42 -0.85 7.09 -6.24
N ARG A 43 -1.17 6.09 -5.42
CA ARG A 43 -2.57 5.82 -5.04
C ARG A 43 -3.19 6.91 -4.18
N ALA A 44 -2.41 7.61 -3.36
CA ALA A 44 -2.88 8.75 -2.59
C ALA A 44 -3.29 9.90 -3.52
N ALA A 45 -2.49 10.15 -4.57
CA ALA A 45 -2.81 11.14 -5.61
C ALA A 45 -4.10 10.78 -6.37
N GLU A 46 -4.39 9.49 -6.56
CA GLU A 46 -5.65 8.99 -7.15
C GLU A 46 -6.83 8.92 -6.16
N GLY A 47 -6.64 9.33 -4.88
CA GLY A 47 -7.67 9.23 -3.83
C GLY A 47 -7.95 7.81 -3.33
N GLN A 48 -7.11 6.83 -3.69
CA GLN A 48 -7.28 5.40 -3.41
C GLN A 48 -6.32 4.88 -2.32
N LEU A 49 -6.39 5.47 -1.12
CA LEU A 49 -5.55 5.08 0.02
C LEU A 49 -5.93 3.73 0.65
N ALA A 50 -7.20 3.35 0.50
CA ALA A 50 -7.72 2.11 1.07
C ALA A 50 -7.02 0.87 0.48
N PRO A 51 -6.75 -0.19 1.27
CA PRO A 51 -6.43 -1.48 0.69
C PRO A 51 -7.54 -1.80 -0.30
N TYR A 52 -7.13 -2.21 -1.50
CA TYR A 52 -8.06 -2.81 -2.44
C TYR A 52 -8.84 -3.86 -1.64
N LYS A 53 -10.14 -3.61 -1.40
CA LYS A 53 -11.02 -4.63 -0.85
C LYS A 53 -10.86 -5.77 -1.83
N GLN A 54 -10.16 -6.83 -1.42
CA GLN A 54 -10.10 -8.02 -2.24
C GLN A 54 -11.56 -8.37 -2.47
N ALA A 55 -12.04 -8.20 -3.69
CA ALA A 55 -13.33 -8.76 -4.06
C ALA A 55 -13.25 -10.23 -3.61
N PRO A 56 -14.28 -10.76 -2.92
CA PRO A 56 -14.25 -12.15 -2.48
C PRO A 56 -13.83 -12.96 -3.69
N LYS A 57 -12.77 -13.76 -3.57
CA LYS A 57 -12.30 -14.62 -4.66
C LYS A 57 -13.52 -15.42 -5.12
N GLY A 58 -14.15 -14.98 -6.21
CA GLY A 58 -15.25 -15.71 -6.81
C GLY A 58 -14.74 -17.12 -7.11
N PRO A 59 -15.61 -18.14 -7.05
CA PRO A 59 -15.18 -19.50 -7.33
C PRO A 59 -14.49 -19.51 -8.69
N TRP A 60 -13.32 -20.12 -8.75
CA TRP A 60 -12.61 -20.41 -9.99
C TRP A 60 -13.50 -21.34 -10.80
N LYS A 61 -14.47 -20.79 -11.55
CA LYS A 61 -15.36 -21.59 -12.38
C LYS A 61 -14.66 -21.90 -13.69
N ASN A 62 -14.13 -23.11 -13.72
CA ASN A 62 -13.90 -24.03 -14.83
C ASN A 62 -13.93 -23.41 -16.23
N ARG A 63 -12.74 -23.35 -16.84
CA ARG A 63 -12.58 -23.34 -18.29
C ARG A 63 -12.98 -24.75 -18.78
N SER A 64 -14.25 -24.95 -19.08
CA SER A 64 -14.70 -26.15 -19.79
C SER A 64 -14.35 -26.02 -21.27
N ALA A 65 -13.77 -27.10 -21.79
CA ALA A 65 -13.36 -27.35 -23.16
C ALA A 65 -14.55 -27.42 -24.13
#